data_AF-A0A662C192-F1
#
_entry.id   AF-A0A662C192-F1
#
_cell.length_a   1.000
_cell.length_b   1.000
_cell.length_c   1.000
_cell.angle_alpha   90.00
_cell.angle_beta   90.00
_cell.angle_gamma   90.00
#
_symmetry.space_group_name_H-M   'P 1'
#
loop_
_entity.id
_entity.type
_entity.pdbx_description
1 polymer ?
#
loop_
_entity_poly.entity_id
_entity_poly.type
_entity_poly.pdbx_seq_one_letter_code
_entity_poly.pdbx_strand_id
1 'polypeptide(L)' 'MEYSQEYKQGKTIVLPKGILKDLEQNELTNSLMVTDIGFYNKAYNHYRERKNGCLQNIL' A
#
# COMPACT_ATOMS: atom_id res chain seq x y z
N MET A 1 -10.67 21.94 -1.66
CA MET A 1 -9.79 21.52 -2.77
C MET A 1 -9.76 20.01 -2.75
N GLU A 2 -10.57 19.38 -3.60
CA GLU A 2 -10.60 17.93 -3.74
C GLU A 2 -9.38 17.49 -4.54
N TYR A 3 -8.47 16.76 -3.90
CA TYR A 3 -7.32 16.14 -4.56
C TYR A 3 -7.76 14.81 -5.19
N SER A 4 -8.54 14.86 -6.28
CA SER A 4 -8.72 13.69 -7.14
C SER A 4 -7.69 13.77 -8.28
N GLN A 5 -6.44 13.38 -8.00
CA GLN A 5 -5.51 13.14 -9.10
C GLN A 5 -5.96 11.88 -9.84
N GLU A 6 -6.22 12.04 -11.14
CA GLU A 6 -6.62 10.98 -12.04
C GLU A 6 -5.56 9.86 -12.10
N TYR A 7 -5.74 8.79 -11.31
CA TYR A 7 -5.03 7.52 -11.53
C TYR A 7 -5.63 6.82 -12.76
N LYS A 8 -5.32 7.32 -13.96
CA LYS A 8 -5.90 6.87 -15.24
C LYS A 8 -5.69 5.38 -15.59
N GLN A 9 -4.97 4.60 -14.78
CA GLN A 9 -4.71 3.15 -15.00
C GLN A 9 -4.43 2.36 -13.70
N GLY A 10 -4.81 2.89 -12.54
CA GLY A 10 -4.70 2.17 -11.26
C GLY A 10 -5.95 1.31 -11.00
N LYS A 11 -5.77 0.14 -10.37
CA LYS A 11 -6.87 -0.62 -9.76
C LYS A 11 -6.57 -0.79 -8.28
N THR A 12 -7.57 -0.59 -7.44
CA THR A 12 -7.47 -0.89 -6.01
C THR A 12 -8.49 -1.97 -5.68
N ILE A 13 -8.02 -3.01 -4.98
CA ILE A 13 -8.88 -4.03 -4.38
C ILE A 13 -9.09 -3.61 -2.94
N VAL A 14 -10.33 -3.21 -2.63
CA VAL A 14 -10.72 -2.89 -1.26
C VAL A 14 -10.90 -4.20 -0.50
N LEU A 15 -10.15 -4.39 0.58
CA LEU A 15 -10.25 -5.60 1.38
C LEU A 15 -11.52 -5.55 2.26
N PRO A 16 -12.33 -6.62 2.30
CA PRO A 16 -13.42 -6.72 3.25
C PRO A 16 -12.92 -6.62 4.69
N LYS A 17 -13.70 -5.95 5.55
CA LYS A 17 -13.35 -5.75 6.97
C LYS A 17 -13.09 -7.04 7.74
N GLY A 18 -13.73 -8.15 7.36
CA GLY A 18 -13.47 -9.46 7.96
C GLY A 18 -12.03 -9.92 7.76
N ILE A 19 -11.51 -9.79 6.53
CA ILE A 19 -10.12 -10.16 6.20
C ILE A 19 -9.14 -9.30 6.98
N LEU A 20 -9.38 -7.98 7.08
CA LEU A 20 -8.53 -7.07 7.86
C LEU A 20 -8.48 -7.51 9.33
N LYS A 21 -9.63 -7.85 9.91
CA LYS A 21 -9.72 -8.33 11.30
C LYS A 21 -8.98 -9.66 11.51
N ASP A 22 -9.09 -10.59 10.56
CA ASP A 22 -8.38 -11.88 10.64
C ASP A 22 -6.86 -11.68 10.62
N LEU A 23 -6.38 -10.73 9.80
CA LEU A 23 -4.95 -10.40 9.71
C LEU A 23 -4.42 -9.70 10.97
N GLU A 24 -5.22 -8.82 11.58
CA GLU A 24 -4.89 -8.17 12.86
C GLU A 24 -4.80 -9.16 14.03
N GLN A 25 -5.57 -10.24 13.99
CA GLN A 25 -5.62 -11.24 15.05
C GLN A 25 -4.59 -12.36 14.89
N ASN A 26 -4.10 -12.58 13.67
CA ASN A 26 -3.15 -13.66 13.38
C ASN A 26 -1.73 -13.29 13.83
N GLU A 27 -1.09 -14.18 14.60
CA GLU A 27 0.23 -13.96 15.22
C GLU A 27 1.36 -13.66 14.23
N LEU A 28 1.24 -14.12 12.98
CA LEU A 28 2.26 -13.89 11.95
C LEU A 28 2.07 -12.55 11.24
N THR A 29 0.83 -12.05 11.16
CA THR A 29 0.49 -10.87 10.35
C THR A 29 0.10 -9.65 11.17
N ASN A 30 -0.15 -9.80 12.47
CA ASN A 30 -0.61 -8.70 13.34
C ASN A 30 0.38 -7.53 13.47
N SER A 31 1.65 -7.73 13.12
CA SER A 31 2.66 -6.68 13.07
C SER A 31 2.63 -5.85 11.79
N LEU A 32 1.83 -6.26 10.80
CA LEU A 32 1.69 -5.60 9.50
C LEU A 32 0.46 -4.69 9.51
N MET A 33 0.63 -3.44 9.07
CA MET A 33 -0.48 -2.52 8.86
C MET A 33 -1.10 -2.74 7.47
N VAL A 34 -1.84 -3.83 7.30
CA VAL A 34 -2.48 -4.17 6.02
C VAL A 34 -3.70 -3.27 5.79
N THR A 35 -3.81 -2.71 4.59
CA THR A 35 -4.96 -1.89 4.15
C THR A 35 -5.48 -2.45 2.82
N ASP A 36 -5.69 -1.62 1.80
CA ASP A 36 -6.16 -2.06 0.49
C ASP A 36 -4.99 -2.42 -0.44
N ILE A 37 -5.24 -3.28 -1.43
CA ILE A 37 -4.20 -3.69 -2.39
C ILE A 37 -4.31 -2.83 -3.65
N GLY A 38 -3.31 -1.99 -3.87
CA GLY A 38 -3.19 -1.17 -5.07
C GLY A 38 -2.36 -1.84 -6.17
N PHE A 39 -2.84 -1.77 -7.42
CA PHE A 39 -2.12 -2.14 -8.63
C PHE A 39 -1.96 -0.91 -9.53
N TYR A 40 -0.73 -0.41 -9.65
CA TYR A 40 -0.41 0.81 -10.38
C TYR A 40 0.72 0.56 -11.39
N ASN A 41 0.42 -0.14 -12.49
CA ASN A 41 1.40 -0.53 -13.51
C ASN A 41 2.13 0.63 -14.23
N LYS A 42 1.61 1.86 -14.11
CA LYS A 42 2.18 3.09 -14.68
C LYS A 42 2.40 4.18 -13.62
N ALA A 43 2.49 3.82 -12.33
CA ALA A 43 2.80 4.81 -11.32
C ALA A 43 4.23 5.35 -11.56
N TYR A 44 4.31 6.65 -11.78
CA TYR A 44 5.58 7.36 -11.90
C TYR A 44 6.37 7.20 -10.59
N ASN A 45 7.68 6.97 -10.70
CA ASN A 45 8.62 6.81 -9.58
C ASN A 45 8.46 5.52 -8.74
N HIS A 46 7.93 4.42 -9.30
CA HIS A 46 7.98 3.09 -8.64
C HIS A 46 9.41 2.64 -8.31
N TYR A 47 10.36 3.06 -9.15
CA TYR A 47 11.78 2.85 -8.93
C TYR A 47 12.38 4.12 -8.31
N ARG A 48 12.89 4.00 -7.08
CA ARG A 48 13.63 5.06 -6.40
C ARG A 48 15.03 4.54 -6.08
N GLU A 49 16.03 5.07 -6.76
CA GLU A 49 17.41 4.89 -6.35
C GLU A 49 17.70 5.87 -5.20
N ARG A 50 18.17 5.35 -4.06
CA ARG A 50 18.59 6.18 -2.93
C ARG A 50 20.10 6.09 -2.81
N LYS A 51 20.79 7.24 -2.86
CA LYS A 51 22.25 7.31 -2.66
C LYS A 51 22.70 6.93 -1.24
N ASN A 52 21.81 7.10 -0.27
CA ASN A 52 22.00 6.72 1.14
C ASN A 52 20.80 5.86 1.59
N GLY A 53 21.00 5.00 2.60
CA GLY A 53 19.93 4.18 3.19
C GLY A 53 18.75 5.03 3.72
N CYS A 54 17.57 4.44 3.82
CA CYS A 54 16.42 5.12 4.41
C CYS A 54 16.40 4.87 5.92
N LEU A 55 16.23 5.92 6.73
CA LEU A 55 16.05 5.77 8.18
C LEU A 55 14.71 5.12 8.54
N GLN A 56 13.78 5.09 7.59
CA GLN A 56 12.44 4.54 7.76
C GLN A 56 12.18 3.54 6.63
N ASN A 57 11.93 2.28 7.00
CA ASN A 57 11.46 1.28 6.06
C ASN A 57 9.97 1.55 5.82
N ILE A 58 9.67 2.43 4.87
CA ILE A 58 8.31 2.47 4.31
C ILE A 58 8.29 1.37 3.27
N LEU A 59 7.57 0.29 3.60
CA LEU A 59 7.12 -0.73 2.64
C LEU A 59 5.84 -0.23 1.96
#